data_AF-A0AA35W7U8-F1
#
_entry.id   AF-A0AA35W7U8-F1
#
_cell.length_a   1.000
_cell.length_b   1.000
_cell.length_c   1.000
_cell.angle_alpha   90.00
_cell.angle_beta   90.00
_cell.angle_gamma   90.00
#
_symmetry.space_group_name_H-M   'P 1'
#
loop_
_entity.id
_entity.type
_entity.pdbx_description
1 polymer ?
#
loop_
_entity_poly.entity_id
_entity_poly.type
_entity_poly.pdbx_seq_one_letter_code
_entity_poly.pdbx_strand_id
1 'polypeptide(L)'
;MILIIIVFAMFGMLSPASRGALMTAAIVLFMFMGAAASYHAARLYKTLKGSDWKKGALLTATLYPSTFFGMGFFLNFFIWGEHSSGAVPFTTMLALLCMWFGISFPLVFGGSYFGFRKQPYEHPVRTNQIPRQIPEQVWYLHPVFAGHRPNCWQVP
;
A
#
# COMPACT_ATOMS: atom_id res chain seq x y z
N MET A 1 -6.52 -6.89 6.76
CA MET A 1 -7.80 -6.14 6.65
C MET A 1 -8.94 -7.04 6.18
N ILE A 2 -8.87 -7.64 4.98
CA ILE A 2 -9.97 -8.44 4.41
C ILE A 2 -10.40 -9.61 5.32
N LEU A 3 -9.47 -10.41 5.83
CA LEU A 3 -9.79 -11.52 6.75
C LEU A 3 -10.52 -11.06 8.02
N ILE A 4 -10.09 -9.92 8.58
CA ILE A 4 -10.70 -9.36 9.80
C ILE A 4 -12.13 -8.88 9.50
N ILE A 5 -12.35 -8.24 8.35
CA ILE A 5 -13.70 -7.82 7.90
C ILE A 5 -14.61 -9.03 7.70
N ILE A 6 -14.10 -10.13 7.12
CA ILE A 6 -14.87 -11.37 6.95
C ILE A 6 -15.32 -11.93 8.31
N VAL A 7 -14.43 -11.93 9.31
CA VAL A 7 -14.80 -12.37 10.67
C VAL A 7 -15.89 -11.47 11.27
N PHE A 8 -15.75 -10.15 11.16
CA PHE A 8 -16.80 -9.21 11.61
C PHE A 8 -18.13 -9.37 10.87
N ALA A 9 -18.07 -9.71 9.59
CA ALA A 9 -19.23 -9.99 8.78
C ALA A 9 -19.92 -11.30 9.25
N MET A 10 -19.14 -12.34 9.58
CA MET A 10 -19.64 -13.62 10.10
C MET A 10 -20.29 -13.49 11.49
N PHE A 11 -19.87 -12.54 12.33
CA PHE A 11 -20.52 -12.24 13.62
C PHE A 11 -21.90 -11.56 13.50
N GLY A 12 -22.46 -11.46 12.29
CA GLY A 12 -23.82 -10.98 12.08
C GLY A 12 -23.95 -9.48 11.84
N MET A 13 -22.84 -8.73 11.71
CA MET A 13 -22.86 -7.31 11.31
C MET A 13 -23.22 -7.09 9.83
N LEU A 14 -23.54 -8.16 9.10
CA LEU A 14 -24.20 -8.12 7.79
C LEU A 14 -25.73 -7.98 7.89
N SER A 15 -26.32 -8.10 9.09
CA SER A 15 -27.78 -8.04 9.26
C SER A 15 -28.35 -6.66 8.86
N PRO A 16 -29.47 -6.58 8.11
CA PRO A 16 -30.11 -5.34 7.64
C PRO A 16 -30.44 -4.31 8.74
N ALA A 17 -30.40 -4.73 10.01
CA ALA A 17 -30.57 -3.88 11.19
C ALA A 17 -29.41 -2.91 11.46
N SER A 18 -28.24 -3.11 10.83
CA SER A 18 -27.01 -2.33 11.09
C SER A 18 -26.45 -1.68 9.81
N ARG A 19 -27.32 -1.02 9.02
CA ARG A 19 -26.93 -0.33 7.78
C ARG A 19 -25.77 0.64 8.05
N GLY A 20 -24.56 0.24 7.65
CA GLY A 20 -23.34 1.05 7.79
C GLY A 20 -22.37 0.63 8.89
N ALA A 21 -22.70 -0.31 9.78
CA ALA A 21 -21.77 -0.77 10.83
C ALA A 21 -20.52 -1.47 10.24
N LEU A 22 -20.70 -2.23 9.15
CA LEU A 22 -19.59 -2.85 8.43
C LEU A 22 -18.69 -1.78 7.78
N MET A 23 -19.28 -0.73 7.21
CA MET A 23 -18.53 0.38 6.59
C MET A 23 -17.71 1.16 7.63
N THR A 24 -18.30 1.49 8.78
CA THR A 24 -17.58 2.19 9.85
C THR A 24 -16.48 1.32 10.44
N ALA A 25 -16.74 0.02 10.66
CA ALA A 25 -15.71 -0.92 11.11
C ALA A 25 -14.56 -1.06 10.11
N ALA A 26 -14.85 -1.10 8.80
CA ALA A 26 -13.84 -1.16 7.75
C ALA A 26 -12.96 0.09 7.73
N ILE A 27 -13.54 1.28 7.89
CA ILE A 27 -12.79 2.56 7.94
C ILE A 27 -11.86 2.57 9.15
N VAL A 28 -12.38 2.24 10.34
CA VAL A 28 -11.57 2.22 11.58
C VAL A 28 -10.45 1.20 11.48
N LEU A 29 -10.75 -0.01 10.99
CA LEU A 29 -9.76 -1.05 10.81
C LEU A 29 -8.68 -0.65 9.80
N PHE A 30 -9.07 0.00 8.70
CA PHE A 30 -8.14 0.54 7.72
C PHE A 30 -7.16 1.53 8.36
N MET A 31 -7.64 2.43 9.22
CA MET A 31 -6.81 3.41 9.91
C MET A 31 -5.76 2.74 10.82
N PHE A 32 -6.16 1.76 11.64
CA PHE A 32 -5.24 1.04 12.52
C PHE A 32 -4.24 0.17 11.75
N MET A 33 -4.68 -0.52 10.71
CA MET A 33 -3.80 -1.33 9.85
C MET A 33 -2.82 -0.47 9.05
N GLY A 34 -3.11 0.83 8.86
CA GLY A 34 -2.20 1.79 8.25
C GLY A 34 -0.83 1.86 8.94
N ALA A 35 -0.78 1.77 10.27
CA ALA A 35 0.48 1.76 11.02
C ALA A 35 1.30 0.48 10.79
N ALA A 36 0.65 -0.68 10.73
CA ALA A 36 1.33 -1.94 10.44
C ALA A 36 1.87 -1.96 9.00
N ALA A 37 1.05 -1.51 8.04
CA ALA A 37 1.46 -1.38 6.64
C ALA A 37 2.66 -0.44 6.49
N SER A 38 2.63 0.73 7.15
CA SER A 38 3.70 1.72 7.07
C SER A 38 4.99 1.30 7.77
N TYR A 39 4.88 0.50 8.84
CA TYR A 39 6.02 -0.13 9.51
C TYR A 39 6.75 -1.12 8.58
N HIS A 40 6.00 -2.02 7.94
CA HIS A 40 6.57 -2.98 6.99
C HIS A 40 7.13 -2.27 5.74
N ALA A 41 6.43 -1.28 5.22
CA ALA A 41 6.90 -0.46 4.09
C ALA A 41 8.21 0.25 4.42
N ALA A 42 8.35 0.87 5.60
CA ALA A 42 9.58 1.56 6.01
C ALA A 42 10.76 0.59 6.20
N ARG A 43 10.52 -0.61 6.74
CA ARG A 43 11.53 -1.67 6.84
C ARG A 43 12.03 -2.12 5.46
N LEU A 44 11.10 -2.35 4.53
CA LEU A 44 11.42 -2.72 3.15
C LEU A 44 12.16 -1.60 2.43
N TYR A 45 11.71 -0.35 2.58
CA TYR A 45 12.40 0.80 1.98
C TYR A 45 13.85 0.93 2.45
N LYS A 46 14.10 0.62 3.72
CA LYS A 46 15.46 0.55 4.29
C LYS A 46 16.30 -0.57 3.67
N THR A 47 15.72 -1.74 3.38
CA THR A 47 16.46 -2.84 2.70
C THR A 47 16.87 -2.48 1.27
N LEU A 48 16.06 -1.65 0.59
CA LEU A 48 16.34 -1.15 -0.75
C LEU A 48 17.36 0.00 -0.76
N LYS A 49 18.04 0.28 0.37
CA LYS A 49 18.99 1.38 0.55
C LYS A 49 18.38 2.78 0.35
N GLY A 50 17.07 2.93 0.55
CA GLY A 50 16.40 4.23 0.51
C GLY A 50 16.73 5.08 1.75
N SER A 51 17.23 6.31 1.55
CA SER A 51 17.52 7.27 2.64
C SER A 51 16.28 8.04 3.12
N ASP A 52 15.36 8.34 2.19
CA ASP A 52 14.29 9.30 2.39
C ASP A 52 13.00 8.68 2.95
N TRP A 53 13.04 8.20 4.19
CA TRP A 53 11.89 7.54 4.83
C TRP A 53 10.67 8.48 4.98
N LYS A 54 10.88 9.80 5.11
CA LYS A 54 9.81 10.79 5.24
C LYS A 54 8.95 10.88 3.97
N LYS A 55 9.56 10.82 2.79
CA LYS A 55 8.85 10.84 1.50
C LYS A 55 8.03 9.56 1.33
N GLY A 56 8.60 8.41 1.68
CA GLY A 56 7.89 7.13 1.69
C GLY A 56 6.70 7.11 2.65
N ALA A 57 6.86 7.66 3.86
CA ALA A 57 5.77 7.81 4.83
C ALA A 57 4.67 8.74 4.32
N LEU A 58 5.02 9.87 3.70
CA LEU A 58 4.06 10.83 3.14
C LEU A 58 3.27 10.22 1.97
N LEU A 59 3.94 9.51 1.06
CA LEU A 59 3.28 8.82 -0.05
C LEU A 59 2.33 7.73 0.45
N THR A 60 2.76 6.91 1.41
CA THR A 60 1.89 5.84 1.96
C THR A 60 0.70 6.39 2.73
N ALA A 61 0.86 7.51 3.44
CA ALA A 61 -0.22 8.17 4.18
C ALA A 61 -1.26 8.84 3.26
N THR A 62 -0.86 9.28 2.07
CA THR A 62 -1.69 10.15 1.22
C THR A 62 -2.20 9.52 -0.05
N LEU A 63 -1.47 8.62 -0.68
CA LEU A 63 -1.78 8.14 -2.03
C LEU A 63 -3.14 7.43 -2.09
N TYR A 64 -3.42 6.53 -1.15
CA TYR A 64 -4.70 5.82 -1.13
C TYR A 64 -5.87 6.71 -0.67
N PRO A 65 -5.83 7.39 0.50
CA PRO A 65 -6.98 8.17 0.94
C PRO A 65 -7.28 9.38 0.03
N SER A 66 -6.24 10.02 -0.53
CA SER A 66 -6.38 11.14 -1.47
C SER A 66 -7.12 10.73 -2.74
N THR A 67 -6.76 9.57 -3.32
CA THR A 67 -7.38 9.11 -4.58
C THR A 67 -8.86 8.80 -4.39
N PHE A 68 -9.24 8.10 -3.31
CA PHE A 68 -10.63 7.81 -3.00
C PHE A 68 -11.42 9.08 -2.62
N PHE A 69 -10.82 9.97 -1.83
CA PHE A 69 -11.46 11.24 -1.47
C PHE A 69 -11.66 12.14 -2.70
N GLY A 70 -10.66 12.25 -3.57
CA GLY A 70 -10.73 13.01 -4.81
C GLY A 70 -11.78 12.47 -5.77
N MET A 71 -11.84 11.14 -5.95
CA MET A 71 -12.87 10.50 -6.77
C MET A 71 -14.27 10.73 -6.17
N GLY A 72 -14.43 10.54 -4.86
CA GLY A 72 -15.68 10.79 -4.16
C GLY A 72 -16.13 12.24 -4.25
N PHE A 73 -15.21 13.20 -4.09
CA PHE A 73 -15.48 14.63 -4.21
C PHE A 73 -15.91 15.01 -5.63
N PHE A 74 -15.21 14.49 -6.64
CA PHE A 74 -15.53 14.72 -8.04
C PHE A 74 -16.92 14.18 -8.40
N LEU A 75 -17.24 12.95 -7.97
CA LEU A 75 -18.58 12.38 -8.14
C LEU A 75 -19.64 13.17 -7.36
N ASN A 76 -19.33 13.60 -6.14
CA ASN A 76 -20.25 14.39 -5.31
C ASN A 76 -20.58 15.74 -5.94
N PHE A 77 -19.64 16.35 -6.67
CA PHE A 77 -19.88 17.60 -7.42
C PHE A 77 -20.98 17.44 -8.49
N PHE A 78 -21.00 16.33 -9.23
CA PHE A 78 -22.07 16.05 -10.19
C PHE A 78 -23.42 15.79 -9.51
N ILE A 79 -23.42 15.02 -8.41
CA ILE A 79 -24.65 14.70 -7.66
C ILE A 79 -25.28 15.96 -7.08
N TRP A 80 -24.45 16.94 -6.69
CA TRP A 80 -24.93 18.22 -6.19
C TRP A 80 -25.62 19.06 -7.27
N GLY A 81 -25.18 18.98 -8.53
CA GLY A 81 -25.85 19.62 -9.66
C GLY A 81 -27.23 19.06 -9.97
N GLU A 82 -27.45 17.76 -9.74
CA GLU A 82 -28.74 17.09 -9.94
C GLU A 82 -29.67 17.17 -8.72
N HIS A 83 -29.29 17.91 -7.66
CA HIS A 83 -30.02 18.03 -6.39
C HIS A 83 -30.46 16.68 -5.78
N SER A 84 -29.69 15.63 -6.05
CA SER A 84 -30.06 14.27 -5.64
C SER A 84 -29.85 14.05 -4.14
N SER A 85 -30.76 13.32 -3.51
CA SER A 85 -30.70 12.95 -2.09
C SER A 85 -29.52 12.03 -1.74
N GLY A 86 -28.77 11.56 -2.75
CA GLY A 86 -27.51 10.84 -2.58
C GLY A 86 -26.28 11.73 -2.35
N ALA A 87 -26.46 13.06 -2.31
CA ALA A 87 -25.36 14.00 -2.08
C ALA A 87 -24.78 13.82 -0.67
N VAL A 88 -23.47 13.62 -0.60
CA VAL A 88 -22.72 13.53 0.66
C VAL A 88 -22.65 14.94 1.25
N PRO A 89 -23.20 15.17 2.46
CA PRO A 89 -23.23 16.50 3.05
C PRO A 89 -21.82 16.97 3.37
N PHE A 90 -21.55 18.26 3.17
CA PHE A 90 -20.21 18.87 3.35
C PHE A 90 -19.55 18.50 4.69
N THR A 91 -20.34 18.45 5.77
CA THR A 91 -19.89 18.06 7.12
C THR A 91 -19.25 16.68 7.15
N THR A 92 -19.77 15.71 6.40
CA THR A 92 -19.21 14.36 6.37
C THR A 92 -17.89 14.29 5.59
N MET A 93 -17.75 15.08 4.52
CA MET A 93 -16.47 15.20 3.81
C MET A 93 -15.40 15.84 4.71
N LEU A 94 -15.77 16.88 5.45
CA LEU A 94 -14.87 17.51 6.42
C LEU A 94 -14.50 16.55 7.57
N ALA A 95 -15.46 15.78 8.09
CA ALA A 95 -15.20 14.79 9.13
C ALA A 95 -14.22 13.71 8.68
N LEU A 96 -14.36 13.20 7.45
CA LEU A 96 -13.42 12.23 6.87
C LEU A 96 -12.02 12.84 6.69
N LEU A 97 -11.94 14.09 6.25
CA LEU A 97 -10.67 14.81 6.09
C LEU A 97 -9.97 15.00 7.44
N CYS A 98 -10.69 15.47 8.47
CA CYS A 98 -10.18 15.64 9.82
C CYS A 98 -9.75 14.30 10.44
N MET A 99 -10.51 13.22 10.22
CA MET A 99 -10.16 11.89 10.69
C MET A 99 -8.90 11.36 10.00
N TRP A 100 -8.75 11.62 8.70
CA TRP A 100 -7.57 11.23 7.94
C TRP A 100 -6.32 11.97 8.42
N PHE A 101 -6.32 13.30 8.47
CA PHE A 101 -5.15 14.07 8.93
C PHE A 101 -4.91 13.96 10.44
N GLY A 102 -5.97 13.87 11.25
CA GLY A 102 -5.87 13.87 12.70
C GLY A 102 -5.44 12.54 13.29
N ILE A 103 -5.84 11.41 12.69
CA ILE A 103 -5.56 10.07 13.24
C ILE A 103 -4.73 9.24 12.27
N SER A 104 -5.18 9.06 11.03
CA SER A 104 -4.53 8.13 10.11
C SER A 104 -3.12 8.58 9.71
N PHE A 105 -2.95 9.85 9.35
CA PHE A 105 -1.67 10.42 8.97
C PHE A 105 -0.59 10.28 10.05
N PRO A 106 -0.81 10.69 11.32
CA PRO A 106 0.19 10.47 12.37
C PRO A 106 0.41 9.00 12.70
N LEU A 107 -0.61 8.14 12.62
CA LEU A 107 -0.44 6.70 12.85
C LEU A 107 0.51 6.07 11.81
N VAL A 108 0.34 6.43 10.54
CA VAL A 108 1.20 5.98 9.43
C VAL A 108 2.62 6.50 9.63
N PHE A 109 2.77 7.78 9.97
CA PHE A 109 4.09 8.38 10.22
C PHE A 109 4.82 7.73 11.40
N GLY A 110 4.09 7.45 12.48
CA GLY A 110 4.59 6.71 13.64
C GLY A 110 5.04 5.30 13.27
N GLY A 111 4.21 4.54 12.54
CA GLY A 111 4.56 3.21 12.07
C GLY A 111 5.83 3.20 11.21
N SER A 112 5.96 4.14 10.27
CA SER A 112 7.18 4.27 9.46
C SER A 112 8.40 4.67 10.26
N TYR A 113 8.25 5.56 11.26
CA TYR A 113 9.34 5.95 12.15
C TYR A 113 9.88 4.75 12.96
N PHE A 114 8.99 3.94 13.54
CA PHE A 114 9.39 2.71 14.25
C PHE A 114 9.97 1.66 13.29
N GLY A 115 9.44 1.56 12.08
CA GLY A 115 9.93 0.64 11.05
C GLY A 115 11.35 0.96 10.60
N PHE A 116 11.66 2.24 10.39
CA PHE A 116 12.98 2.67 9.92
C PHE A 116 14.08 2.53 10.99
N ARG A 117 13.72 2.60 12.29
CA ARG A 117 14.67 2.35 13.39
C ARG A 117 15.12 0.90 13.49
N LYS A 118 14.29 -0.05 13.06
CA LYS A 118 14.61 -1.48 13.12
C LYS A 118 15.64 -1.88 12.05
N GLN A 119 16.29 -3.02 12.27
CA GLN A 119 17.29 -3.54 11.33
C GLN A 119 16.64 -3.89 9.97
N PRO A 120 17.34 -3.71 8.84
CA PRO A 120 16.88 -4.20 7.54
C PRO A 120 16.72 -5.73 7.56
N TYR A 121 15.88 -6.27 6.68
CA TYR A 121 15.85 -7.72 6.42
C TYR A 121 17.19 -8.17 5.84
N GLU A 122 17.72 -9.29 6.33
CA GLU A 122 18.93 -9.88 5.77
C GLU A 122 18.60 -10.54 4.44
N HIS A 123 19.35 -10.15 3.40
CA HIS A 123 19.27 -10.83 2.13
C HIS A 123 20.06 -12.13 2.19
N PRO A 124 19.50 -13.25 1.69
CA PRO A 124 20.15 -14.57 1.77
C PRO A 124 21.46 -14.65 0.99
N VAL A 125 21.72 -13.67 0.11
CA VAL A 125 22.93 -13.58 -0.70
C VAL A 125 23.47 -12.16 -0.63
N ARG A 126 24.78 -12.03 -0.39
CA ARG A 126 25.51 -10.77 -0.55
C ARG A 126 25.66 -10.49 -2.05
N THR A 127 25.02 -9.45 -2.55
CA THR A 127 25.24 -9.00 -3.93
C THR A 127 26.63 -8.37 -4.03
N ASN A 128 27.57 -9.02 -4.73
CA ASN A 128 28.83 -8.38 -5.10
C ASN A 128 28.54 -7.19 -6.03
N GLN A 129 29.14 -6.04 -5.75
CA GLN A 129 28.96 -4.83 -6.57
C GLN A 129 29.72 -4.92 -7.91
N ILE A 130 30.71 -5.81 -7.99
CA ILE A 130 31.46 -6.07 -9.22
C ILE A 130 30.64 -7.09 -10.04
N PRO A 131 30.15 -6.72 -11.24
CA PRO A 131 29.56 -7.71 -12.13
C PRO A 131 30.63 -8.75 -12.43
N ARG A 132 30.37 -9.98 -12.02
CA ARG A 132 31.23 -11.13 -12.32
C ARG A 132 31.32 -11.21 -13.84
N GLN A 133 32.56 -11.23 -14.35
CA GLN A 133 32.84 -11.45 -15.77
C GLN A 133 32.12 -12.73 -16.21
N ILE A 134 31.22 -12.61 -17.18
CA ILE A 134 30.49 -13.75 -17.73
C ILE A 134 31.49 -14.46 -18.65
N PRO A 135 31.81 -15.74 -18.42
CA PRO A 135 32.69 -16.47 -19.32
C PRO A 135 32.06 -16.52 -20.72
N GLU A 136 32.90 -16.43 -21.77
CA GLU A 136 32.40 -16.51 -23.14
C GLU A 136 31.63 -17.81 -23.37
N GLN A 137 30.44 -17.70 -23.94
CA GLN A 137 29.56 -18.84 -24.19
C GLN A 137 30.19 -19.72 -25.27
N VAL A 138 30.57 -20.95 -24.90
CA VAL A 138 31.12 -21.94 -25.84
C VAL A 138 30.13 -22.24 -26.97
N TRP A 139 30.66 -22.41 -28.19
CA TRP A 139 29.90 -22.47 -29.44
C TRP A 139 28.78 -23.52 -29.47
N TYR A 140 28.96 -24.66 -28.80
CA TYR A 140 27.97 -25.75 -28.76
C TYR A 140 26.81 -25.48 -27.78
N LEU A 141 26.93 -24.48 -26.91
CA LEU A 141 25.85 -23.99 -26.03
C LEU A 141 25.02 -22.88 -26.68
N HIS A 142 25.32 -22.51 -27.94
CA HIS A 142 24.55 -21.48 -28.64
C HIS A 142 23.09 -21.96 -28.83
N PRO A 143 22.08 -21.11 -28.60
CA PRO A 143 20.66 -21.48 -28.63
C PRO A 143 20.17 -22.07 -29.96
N VAL A 144 20.95 -21.92 -31.03
CA VAL A 144 20.72 -22.54 -32.35
C VAL A 144 21.04 -24.04 -32.34
N PHE A 145 22.02 -24.48 -31.54
CA PHE A 145 22.46 -25.88 -31.46
C PHE A 145 21.94 -26.58 -30.19
N ALA A 146 21.85 -25.86 -29.07
CA ALA A 146 21.34 -26.34 -27.81
C ALA A 146 19.86 -25.94 -27.69
N GLY A 147 18.96 -26.80 -28.20
CA GLY A 147 17.52 -26.54 -28.26
C GLY A 147 16.95 -25.90 -26.98
N HIS A 148 16.20 -24.81 -27.17
CA HIS A 148 15.38 -24.06 -26.20
C HIS A 148 15.68 -24.33 -24.72
N ARG A 149 16.86 -23.91 -24.25
CA ARG A 149 17.03 -23.61 -22.82
C ARG A 149 16.83 -22.10 -22.61
N PRO A 150 16.15 -21.68 -21.53
CA PRO A 150 15.98 -20.27 -21.23
C PRO A 150 17.37 -19.64 -21.08
N ASN A 151 17.61 -18.56 -21.82
CA ASN A 151 18.84 -17.77 -21.81
C ASN A 151 19.00 -17.08 -20.44
N CYS A 152 19.40 -17.81 -19.41
CA CYS A 152 19.60 -17.28 -18.05
C CYS A 152 20.82 -16.35 -17.92
N TRP A 153 21.54 -16.06 -19.02
CA TRP A 153 22.85 -15.41 -18.99
C TRP A 153 23.00 -14.22 -19.94
N GLN A 154 21.98 -13.87 -20.72
CA GLN A 154 22.00 -12.69 -21.58
C GLN A 154 21.03 -11.65 -21.02
N VAL A 155 21.56 -10.76 -20.18
CA VAL A 155 20.93 -9.47 -19.90
C VAL A 155 21.52 -8.48 -20.93
N PRO A 156 20.71 -7.65 -21.61
CA PRO A 156 21.20 -6.69 -22.61
C PRO A 156 22.21 -5.67 -22.05
#